data_AF-A0A6P1HUK7-F1
#
_entry.id   AF-A0A6P1HUK7-F1
#
_cell.length_a   1.000
_cell.length_b   1.000
_cell.length_c   1.000
_cell.angle_alpha   90.00
_cell.angle_beta   90.00
_cell.angle_gamma   90.00
#
_symmetry.space_group_name_H-M   'P 1'
#
loop_
_entity.id
_entity.type
_entity.pdbx_description
1 polymer ?
#
loop_
_entity_poly.entity_id
_entity_poly.type
_entity_poly.pdbx_seq_one_letter_code
_entity_poly.pdbx_strand_id
1 'polypeptide(L)'
;MCGSFDWEWFTTEGTGTVVTWTVTHRAFSPGTAVPFVVVLVRLDAGENLLLPGGWTRDTHGSDLTVGLEVVAEFTSSAPRDGVPSTLIRWRPANQAN
;
A
#
# COMPACT_ATOMS: atom_id res chain seq x y z
N MET A 1 27.24 10.68 4.61
CA MET A 1 26.96 9.55 5.52
C MET A 1 27.87 9.71 6.73
N CYS A 2 27.35 9.78 7.96
CA CYS A 2 28.15 10.08 9.17
C CYS A 2 28.73 8.83 9.88
N GLY A 3 28.31 7.62 9.52
CA GLY A 3 28.81 6.36 10.10
C GLY A 3 28.33 6.05 11.53
N SER A 4 27.42 6.87 12.10
CA SER A 4 26.82 6.60 13.42
C SER A 4 25.81 5.45 13.36
N PHE A 5 25.69 4.74 14.48
CA PHE A 5 24.65 3.73 14.74
C PHE A 5 23.45 4.30 15.51
N ASP A 6 23.41 5.61 15.77
CA ASP A 6 22.29 6.26 16.44
C ASP A 6 21.11 6.40 15.46
N TRP A 7 20.04 5.64 15.70
CA TRP A 7 18.80 5.71 14.93
C TRP A 7 17.61 5.58 15.87
N GLU A 8 16.48 6.18 15.47
CA GLU A 8 15.24 6.14 16.22
C GLU A 8 14.07 5.65 15.36
N TRP A 9 13.09 5.02 16.00
CA TRP A 9 11.80 4.74 15.37
C TRP A 9 10.89 5.95 15.55
N PHE A 10 10.15 6.30 14.51
CA PHE A 10 9.07 7.25 14.61
C PHE A 10 7.84 6.71 13.86
N THR A 11 6.67 7.16 14.30
CA THR A 11 5.39 6.80 13.68
C THR A 11 5.05 7.82 12.62
N THR A 12 4.62 7.36 11.45
CA THR A 12 4.10 8.21 10.36
C THR A 12 2.57 8.25 10.41
N GLU A 13 1.97 9.28 9.82
CA GLU A 13 0.50 9.40 9.71
C GLU A 13 -0.12 8.38 8.74
N GLY A 14 0.71 7.65 7.97
CA GLY A 14 0.26 6.68 6.98
C GLY A 14 -0.37 7.33 5.74
N THR A 15 -0.10 8.61 5.48
CA THR A 15 -0.54 9.33 4.29
C THR A 15 0.55 9.33 3.21
N GLY A 16 0.13 9.48 1.96
CA GLY A 16 1.06 9.59 0.85
C GLY A 16 0.40 9.80 -0.50
N THR A 17 1.21 9.76 -1.55
CA THR A 17 0.80 9.97 -2.94
C THR A 17 1.16 8.79 -3.84
N VAL A 18 0.25 8.44 -4.75
CA VAL A 18 0.48 7.35 -5.71
C VAL A 18 1.59 7.72 -6.69
N VAL A 19 2.62 6.88 -6.76
CA VAL A 19 3.71 7.02 -7.73
C VAL A 19 3.42 6.21 -8.99
N THR A 20 3.01 4.95 -8.81
CA THR A 20 2.65 4.02 -9.90
C THR A 20 1.89 2.82 -9.33
N TRP A 21 1.35 1.96 -10.19
CA TRP A 21 0.68 0.73 -9.77
C TRP A 21 0.80 -0.37 -10.83
N THR A 22 0.50 -1.59 -10.42
CA THR A 22 0.41 -2.75 -11.30
C THR A 22 -0.93 -3.46 -11.11
N VAL A 23 -1.54 -3.88 -12.21
CA VAL A 23 -2.76 -4.72 -12.20
C VAL A 23 -2.34 -6.17 -12.48
N THR A 24 -2.52 -7.03 -11.50
CA THR A 24 -2.17 -8.44 -11.61
C THR A 24 -3.39 -9.27 -12.03
N HIS A 25 -3.33 -9.86 -13.23
CA HIS A 25 -4.40 -10.68 -13.80
C HIS A 25 -4.23 -12.19 -13.52
N ARG A 26 -3.13 -12.61 -12.90
CA ARG A 26 -2.82 -14.02 -12.62
C ARG A 26 -2.62 -14.25 -11.14
N ALA A 27 -3.32 -15.23 -10.58
CA ALA A 27 -3.13 -15.64 -9.19
C ALA A 27 -1.78 -16.37 -9.03
N PHE A 28 -1.01 -15.98 -8.01
CA PHE A 28 0.26 -16.63 -7.64
C PHE A 28 0.12 -17.59 -6.44
N SER A 29 -1.06 -17.62 -5.83
CA SER A 29 -1.43 -18.55 -4.75
C SER A 29 -2.88 -19.02 -4.90
N PRO A 30 -3.21 -20.24 -4.46
CA PRO A 30 -4.59 -20.72 -4.40
C PRO A 30 -5.47 -19.77 -3.57
N GLY A 31 -6.68 -19.52 -4.04
CA GLY A 31 -7.65 -18.67 -3.34
C GLY A 31 -7.45 -17.16 -3.52
N THR A 32 -6.43 -16.71 -4.26
CA THR A 32 -6.26 -15.29 -4.58
C THR A 32 -7.21 -14.87 -5.70
N ALA A 33 -8.13 -13.95 -5.39
CA ALA A 33 -9.00 -13.33 -6.38
C ALA A 33 -8.19 -12.46 -7.35
N VAL A 34 -8.54 -12.50 -8.63
CA VAL A 34 -7.96 -11.66 -9.68
C VAL A 34 -9.05 -10.94 -10.48
N PRO A 35 -8.75 -9.76 -11.05
CA PRO A 35 -7.50 -9.03 -10.88
C PRO A 35 -7.36 -8.42 -9.49
N PHE A 36 -6.13 -8.03 -9.13
CA PHE A 36 -5.88 -7.19 -7.96
C PHE A 36 -4.80 -6.17 -8.27
N VAL A 37 -4.83 -5.04 -7.56
CA VAL A 37 -3.89 -3.94 -7.76
C VAL A 37 -2.93 -3.84 -6.59
N VAL A 38 -1.65 -3.66 -6.91
CA VAL A 38 -0.61 -3.23 -5.96
C VAL A 38 -0.17 -1.85 -6.36
N VAL A 39 -0.22 -0.92 -5.42
CA VAL A 39 0.09 0.50 -5.60
C VAL A 39 1.39 0.80 -4.88
N LEU A 40 2.29 1.55 -5.54
CA LEU A 40 3.48 2.11 -4.92
C LEU A 40 3.19 3.55 -4.51
N VAL A 41 3.32 3.81 -3.21
CA VAL A 41 2.99 5.10 -2.60
C VAL A 41 4.24 5.75 -2.05
N ARG A 42 4.41 7.05 -2.28
CA ARG A 42 5.42 7.87 -1.60
C ARG A 42 4.80 8.44 -0.33
N LEU A 43 5.38 8.15 0.83
CA LEU A 43 4.88 8.63 2.12
C LEU A 43 5.22 10.11 2.31
N ASP A 44 4.32 10.85 2.93
CA ASP A 44 4.56 12.28 3.24
C ASP A 44 5.65 12.47 4.30
N ALA A 45 5.94 11.43 5.08
CA ALA A 45 7.02 11.39 6.07
C ALA A 45 8.43 11.53 5.45
N GLY A 46 8.59 11.37 4.14
CA GLY A 46 9.87 11.61 3.48
C GLY A 46 9.89 11.27 2.00
N GLU A 47 10.58 12.09 1.22
CA GLU A 47 10.61 11.98 -0.25
C GLU A 47 11.16 10.63 -0.74
N ASN A 48 12.02 9.96 0.01
CA ASN A 48 12.60 8.66 -0.38
C ASN A 48 11.90 7.44 0.23
N LEU A 49 10.76 7.64 0.89
CA LEU A 49 9.99 6.57 1.52
C LEU A 49 8.91 6.08 0.57
N LEU A 50 9.19 4.97 -0.11
CA LEU A 50 8.26 4.29 -1.01
C LEU A 50 7.74 3.00 -0.38
N LEU A 51 6.43 2.83 -0.35
CA LEU A 51 5.79 1.68 0.30
C LEU A 51 4.74 1.04 -0.63
N PRO A 52 4.92 -0.24 -1.02
CA PRO A 52 3.90 -0.96 -1.79
C PRO A 52 2.77 -1.45 -0.88
N GLY A 53 1.54 -1.46 -1.40
CA GLY A 53 0.39 -2.03 -0.71
C GLY A 53 -0.78 -2.32 -1.66
N GLY A 54 -1.76 -3.08 -1.19
CA GLY A 54 -2.92 -3.44 -2.01
C GLY A 54 -3.87 -2.25 -2.21
N TRP A 55 -4.51 -2.14 -3.38
CA TRP A 55 -5.61 -1.18 -3.56
C TRP A 55 -6.92 -1.73 -2.99
N THR A 56 -7.75 -0.84 -2.45
CA THR A 56 -9.00 -1.16 -1.77
C THR A 56 -10.23 -0.98 -2.64
N ARG A 57 -10.12 -0.19 -3.72
CA ARG A 57 -11.23 0.11 -4.62
C ARG A 57 -11.17 -0.80 -5.86
N ASP A 58 -11.23 -0.23 -7.07
CA ASP A 58 -11.38 -0.99 -8.30
C ASP A 58 -10.20 -1.95 -8.50
N THR A 59 -10.52 -3.24 -8.68
CA THR A 59 -9.54 -4.31 -8.89
C THR A 59 -8.81 -4.19 -10.22
N HIS A 60 -9.30 -3.36 -11.15
CA HIS A 60 -8.62 -2.98 -12.38
C HIS A 60 -7.83 -1.67 -12.27
N GLY A 61 -7.96 -0.93 -11.16
CA GLY A 61 -7.24 0.32 -10.93
C GLY A 61 -7.60 1.44 -11.89
N SER A 62 -8.82 1.44 -12.47
CA SER A 62 -9.26 2.49 -13.40
C SER A 62 -9.44 3.85 -12.72
N ASP A 63 -9.56 3.86 -11.40
CA ASP A 63 -9.72 5.04 -10.56
C ASP A 63 -8.38 5.60 -10.02
N LEU A 64 -7.25 4.96 -10.36
CA LEU A 64 -5.93 5.41 -9.95
C LEU A 64 -5.37 6.46 -10.91
N THR A 65 -4.69 7.45 -10.35
CA THR A 65 -3.92 8.45 -11.10
C THR A 65 -2.64 8.72 -10.34
N VAL A 66 -1.55 8.98 -11.06
CA VAL A 66 -0.29 9.42 -10.44
C VAL A 66 -0.54 10.73 -9.70
N GLY A 67 -0.06 10.82 -8.45
CA GLY A 67 -0.29 11.95 -7.57
C GLY A 67 -1.58 11.88 -6.75
N LEU A 68 -2.40 10.82 -6.90
CA LEU A 68 -3.59 10.63 -6.05
C LEU A 68 -3.18 10.50 -4.58
N GLU A 69 -3.81 11.28 -3.71
CA GLU A 69 -3.61 11.21 -2.26
C GLU A 69 -4.30 9.98 -1.66
N VAL A 70 -3.59 9.28 -0.80
CA VAL A 70 -4.03 8.02 -0.20
C VAL A 70 -3.69 7.95 1.28
N VAL A 71 -4.44 7.12 1.99
CA VAL A 71 -4.23 6.79 3.41
C VAL A 71 -4.09 5.29 3.56
N ALA A 72 -3.15 4.86 4.40
CA ALA A 72 -2.92 3.49 4.74
C ALA A 72 -4.07 2.93 5.59
N GLU A 73 -4.47 1.71 5.30
CA GLU A 73 -5.29 0.88 6.15
C GLU A 73 -4.60 -0.48 6.35
N PHE A 74 -4.86 -1.10 7.50
CA PHE A 74 -4.24 -2.37 7.86
C PHE A 74 -5.32 -3.43 7.91
N THR A 75 -5.19 -4.45 7.06
CA THR A 75 -6.15 -5.55 6.99
C THR A 75 -5.49 -6.83 7.48
N SER A 76 -6.19 -7.58 8.33
CA SER A 76 -5.81 -8.94 8.65
C SER A 76 -6.16 -9.87 7.49
N SER A 77 -5.17 -10.56 6.95
CA SER A 77 -5.35 -11.58 5.93
C SER A 77 -5.56 -12.95 6.56
N ALA A 78 -6.36 -13.79 5.91
CA ALA A 78 -6.49 -15.18 6.32
C ALA A 78 -5.09 -15.83 6.36
N PRO A 79 -4.76 -16.60 7.41
CA PRO A 79 -3.43 -17.19 7.55
C PRO A 79 -3.06 -18.04 6.34
N ARG A 80 -1.93 -17.74 5.69
CA ARG A 80 -1.40 -18.59 4.62
C ARG A 80 -0.84 -19.91 5.17
N ASP A 81 -0.25 -19.85 6.38
CA ASP A 81 0.43 -20.97 7.05
C ASP A 81 -0.03 -21.14 8.51
N GLY A 82 -1.26 -20.73 8.82
CA GLY A 82 -1.77 -20.73 10.21
C GLY A 82 -1.33 -19.55 11.08
N VAL A 83 -0.41 -18.69 10.58
CA VAL A 83 -0.04 -17.42 11.21
C VAL A 83 -0.80 -16.26 10.55
N PRO A 84 -1.53 -15.43 11.32
CA PRO A 84 -2.20 -14.25 10.77
C PRO A 84 -1.17 -13.23 10.31
N SER A 85 -1.34 -12.71 9.09
CA SER A 85 -0.51 -11.63 8.55
C SER A 85 -1.32 -10.35 8.37
N THR A 86 -0.79 -9.24 8.88
CA THR A 86 -1.34 -7.90 8.63
C THR A 86 -0.74 -7.35 7.35
N LEU A 87 -1.60 -6.95 6.42
CA LEU A 87 -1.20 -6.34 5.16
C LEU A 87 -1.59 -4.87 5.14
N ILE A 88 -0.75 -4.06 4.49
CA ILE A 88 -1.05 -2.66 4.20
C ILE A 88 -1.88 -2.60 2.93
N ARG A 89 -2.98 -1.87 2.99
CA ARG A 89 -3.76 -1.47 1.83
C ARG A 89 -3.90 0.04 1.79
N TRP A 90 -4.22 0.55 0.61
CA TRP A 90 -4.34 1.97 0.34
C TRP A 90 -5.76 2.30 -0.09
N ARG A 91 -6.29 3.38 0.45
CA ARG A 91 -7.56 3.97 0.03
C ARG A 91 -7.36 5.45 -0.32
N PRO A 92 -8.18 6.04 -1.19
CA PRO A 92 -8.15 7.49 -1.44
C PRO A 92 -8.35 8.29 -0.15
N ALA A 93 -7.62 9.39 -0.01
CA ALA A 93 -7.73 10.29 1.14
C ALA A 93 -9.07 11.05 1.14
N ASN A 94 -9.54 11.45 -0.05
CA ASN A 94 -10.77 12.22 -0.19
C ASN A 94 -11.97 11.30 -0.47
N GLN A 95 -12.82 11.09 0.54
CA GLN A 95 -14.20 10.63 0.33
C GLN A 95 -15.07 11.87 0.15
N ALA A 96 -15.52 12.16 -1.07
CA ALA A 96 -16.72 12.98 -1.22
C ALA A 96 -17.88 12.19 -0.61
N ASN A 97 -18.49 12.78 0.43
CA ASN A 97 -19.77 12.37 1.01
C ASN A 97 -20.85 12.16 -0.06
#